data_AF-A0A4D7DPB4-F1
#
_entry.id   AF-A0A4D7DPB4-F1
#
_cell.length_a   1.000
_cell.length_b   1.000
_cell.length_c   1.000
_cell.angle_alpha   90.00
_cell.angle_beta   90.00
_cell.angle_gamma   90.00
#
_symmetry.space_group_name_H-M   'P 1'
#
loop_
_entity.id
_entity.type
_entity.pdbx_description
1 polymer ?
#
loop_
_entity_poly.entity_id
_entity_poly.type
_entity_poly.pdbx_seq_one_letter_code
_entity_poly.pdbx_strand_id
1 'polypeptide(L)' 'MALIDKEAAIEIARKRAEDNEWGFGEPVHVVEHHGWFNRKPTIFEITTNYPNFGTVARFKIDANTGEILEEGYVPW' A
#
# COMPACT_ATOMS: atom_id res chain seq x y z
N MET A 1 15.85 7.95 3.55
CA MET A 1 15.63 8.92 2.46
C MET A 1 14.70 8.18 1.52
N ALA A 2 13.41 8.55 1.45
CA ALA A 2 12.44 7.77 0.66
C ALA A 2 12.96 7.58 -0.77
N LEU A 3 13.06 6.32 -1.17
CA LEU A 3 13.63 5.87 -2.44
C LEU A 3 12.52 5.64 -3.47
N ILE A 4 11.34 5.24 -2.98
CA ILE A 4 10.12 5.14 -3.78
C ILE A 4 9.14 6.26 -3.38
N ASP A 5 8.34 6.69 -4.34
CA ASP A 5 7.23 7.60 -4.12
C ASP A 5 5.91 6.84 -3.97
N LYS A 6 4.83 7.62 -3.77
CA LYS A 6 3.48 7.08 -3.63
C LYS A 6 3.02 6.30 -4.87
N GLU A 7 3.36 6.75 -6.06
CA GLU A 7 2.92 6.11 -7.31
C GLU A 7 3.59 4.74 -7.47
N ALA A 8 4.90 4.69 -7.24
CA ALA A 8 5.67 3.44 -7.22
C ALA A 8 5.15 2.46 -6.15
N ALA A 9 4.77 2.96 -4.96
CA ALA A 9 4.18 2.12 -3.92
C ALA A 9 2.83 1.51 -4.38
N ILE A 10 1.98 2.28 -5.07
CA ILE A 10 0.71 1.78 -5.63
C ILE A 10 0.97 0.72 -6.69
N GLU A 11 1.95 0.91 -7.57
CA GLU A 11 2.29 -0.08 -8.59
C GLU A 11 2.79 -1.40 -7.97
N ILE A 12 3.62 -1.33 -6.93
CA ILE A 12 4.08 -2.50 -6.18
C ILE A 12 2.88 -3.23 -5.54
N ALA A 13 1.98 -2.50 -4.89
CA ALA A 13 0.78 -3.07 -4.29
C ALA A 13 -0.16 -3.71 -5.33
N ARG A 14 -0.36 -3.05 -6.48
CA ARG A 14 -1.18 -3.57 -7.57
C ARG A 14 -0.61 -4.87 -8.11
N LYS A 15 0.69 -4.88 -8.45
CA LYS A 15 1.36 -6.07 -8.96
C LYS A 15 1.27 -7.23 -7.97
N ARG A 16 1.48 -6.96 -6.67
CA ARG A 16 1.35 -8.00 -5.65
C ARG A 16 -0.07 -8.54 -5.51
N ALA A 17 -1.07 -7.67 -5.62
CA ALA A 17 -2.46 -8.11 -5.63
C ALA A 17 -2.75 -9.00 -6.85
N GLU A 18 -2.26 -8.63 -8.04
CA GLU A 18 -2.39 -9.46 -9.25
C GLU A 18 -1.69 -10.81 -9.10
N ASP A 19 -0.46 -10.85 -8.58
CA ASP A 19 0.31 -12.07 -8.32
C ASP A 19 -0.41 -13.01 -7.32
N ASN A 20 -1.18 -12.45 -6.39
CA ASN A 20 -1.96 -13.19 -5.39
C ASN A 20 -3.42 -13.44 -5.83
N GLU A 21 -3.82 -13.05 -7.04
CA GLU A 21 -5.20 -13.11 -7.54
C GLU A 21 -6.23 -12.35 -6.66
N TRP A 22 -5.80 -11.27 -6.02
CA TRP A 22 -6.63 -10.42 -5.17
C TRP A 22 -7.30 -9.28 -5.94
N GLY A 23 -8.53 -8.96 -5.55
CA GLY A 23 -9.23 -7.79 -6.09
C GLY A 23 -8.54 -6.47 -5.72
N PHE A 24 -8.00 -5.75 -6.71
CA PHE A 24 -7.46 -4.40 -6.55
C PHE A 24 -8.49 -3.34 -7.00
N GLY A 25 -9.49 -3.09 -6.16
CA GLY A 25 -10.59 -2.16 -6.46
C GLY A 25 -10.28 -0.69 -6.17
N GLU A 26 -10.84 0.21 -6.97
CA GLU A 26 -10.89 1.64 -6.66
C GLU A 26 -12.09 1.96 -5.76
N PRO A 27 -12.01 3.00 -4.90
CA PRO A 27 -10.89 3.94 -4.71
C PRO A 27 -9.71 3.36 -3.91
N VAL A 28 -8.49 3.77 -4.27
CA VAL A 28 -7.25 3.42 -3.54
C VAL A 28 -6.94 4.53 -2.53
N HIS A 29 -6.85 4.16 -1.26
CA HIS A 29 -6.44 5.06 -0.19
C HIS A 29 -4.97 4.80 0.17
N VAL A 30 -4.18 5.86 0.28
CA VAL A 30 -2.77 5.77 0.67
C VAL A 30 -2.51 6.68 1.85
N VAL A 31 -1.96 6.09 2.92
CA VAL A 31 -1.51 6.78 4.12
C VAL A 31 0.01 6.77 4.15
N GLU A 32 0.59 7.94 4.35
CA GLU A 32 2.03 8.13 4.48
C GLU A 32 2.41 8.20 5.96
N HIS A 33 3.20 7.22 6.41
CA HIS A 33 3.74 7.21 7.77
C HIS A 33 5.12 7.84 7.78
N HIS A 34 5.34 8.80 8.67
CA HIS A 34 6.60 9.52 8.80
C HIS A 34 7.33 9.14 10.09
N GLY A 35 8.63 8.90 10.01
CA GLY A 35 9.48 8.77 11.19
C GLY A 35 9.56 10.10 11.96
N TRP A 36 9.69 10.03 13.29
CA TRP A 36 9.64 11.17 14.21
C TRP A 36 10.53 12.37 13.82
N PHE A 37 11.66 12.11 13.15
CA PHE A 37 12.65 13.13 12.74
C PHE A 37 12.75 13.34 11.23
N ASN A 38 11.95 12.63 10.41
CA ASN A 38 12.04 12.70 8.96
C ASN A 38 10.77 13.28 8.34
N ARG A 39 10.92 14.35 7.54
CA ARG A 39 9.83 14.90 6.70
C ARG A 39 9.39 13.97 5.56
N LYS A 40 10.21 12.97 5.21
CA LYS A 40 9.89 12.03 4.13
C LYS A 40 9.15 10.80 4.67
N PRO A 41 8.19 10.24 3.92
CA PRO A 41 7.50 9.01 4.33
C PRO A 41 8.52 7.89 4.50
N THR A 42 8.33 7.10 5.55
CA THR A 42 9.10 5.87 5.83
C THR A 42 8.31 4.63 5.44
N ILE A 43 6.98 4.67 5.51
CA ILE A 43 6.09 3.56 5.14
C ILE A 43 4.89 4.12 4.38
N PHE A 44 4.51 3.45 3.30
CA PHE A 44 3.25 3.69 2.59
C PHE A 44 2.26 2.57 2.96
N GLU A 45 1.12 2.95 3.52
CA GLU A 45 0.02 2.04 3.75
C GLU A 45 -1.06 2.24 2.69
N ILE A 46 -1.37 1.19 1.94
CA ILE A 46 -2.27 1.21 0.79
C ILE A 46 -3.46 0.31 1.11
N THR A 47 -4.66 0.86 0.95
CA THR A 47 -5.91 0.12 1.11
C THR A 47 -6.78 0.30 -0.12
N THR A 48 -7.22 -0.80 -0.72
CA THR A 48 -8.13 -0.78 -1.88
C THR A 48 -9.59 -0.68 -1.44
N ASN A 49 -10.46 -0.21 -2.33
CA ASN A 49 -11.90 -0.08 -2.09
C ASN A 49 -12.27 0.72 -0.81
N TYR A 50 -11.44 1.65 -0.34
CA TYR A 50 -11.68 2.40 0.91
C TYR A 50 -12.41 3.73 0.65
N PRO A 51 -13.50 4.07 1.36
CA PRO A 51 -13.98 3.47 2.62
C PRO A 51 -15.15 2.48 2.45
N ASN A 52 -15.35 1.90 1.26
CA ASN A 52 -16.47 0.99 1.04
C ASN A 52 -16.27 -0.32 1.81
N PHE A 53 -17.39 -0.95 2.17
CA PHE A 53 -17.39 -2.31 2.72
C PHE A 53 -17.36 -3.31 1.56
N GLY A 54 -16.64 -4.43 1.74
CA GLY A 54 -16.52 -5.49 0.75
C GLY A 54 -15.09 -6.02 0.66
N THR A 55 -14.73 -6.54 -0.50
CA THR A 55 -13.40 -7.04 -0.79
C THR A 55 -12.36 -5.92 -0.69
N VAL A 56 -11.37 -6.11 0.18
CA VAL A 56 -10.30 -5.13 0.43
C VAL A 56 -8.95 -5.83 0.45
N ALA A 57 -7.98 -5.25 -0.25
CA ALA A 57 -6.57 -5.58 -0.15
C ALA A 57 -5.83 -4.45 0.58
N ARG A 58 -4.94 -4.82 1.51
CA ARG A 58 -4.13 -3.90 2.31
C ARG A 58 -2.66 -4.25 2.17
N PHE A 59 -1.83 -3.23 2.07
CA PHE A 59 -0.38 -3.38 1.95
C PHE A 59 0.31 -2.30 2.77
N LYS A 60 1.39 -2.65 3.46
CA LYS A 60 2.37 -1.71 4.02
C LYS A 60 3.68 -1.92 3.31
N ILE A 61 4.23 -0.85 2.75
CA ILE A 61 5.43 -0.88 1.91
C ILE A 61 6.47 0.06 2.50
N ASP A 62 7.70 -0.41 2.68
CA ASP A 62 8.81 0.44 3.12
C ASP A 62 9.19 1.43 2.01
N ALA A 63 9.21 2.72 2.35
CA ALA A 63 9.45 3.79 1.38
C ALA A 63 10.92 3.87 0.91
N ASN A 64 11.87 3.23 1.59
CA ASN A 64 13.30 3.23 1.25
C ASN A 64 13.71 2.01 0.44
N THR A 65 13.02 0.88 0.58
CA THR A 65 13.36 -0.36 -0.13
C THR A 65 12.31 -0.81 -1.15
N GLY A 66 11.06 -0.35 -1.01
CA GLY A 66 9.93 -0.88 -1.77
C GLY A 66 9.50 -2.28 -1.33
N GLU A 67 10.02 -2.76 -0.20
CA GLU A 67 9.66 -4.06 0.36
C GLU A 67 8.27 -4.03 0.98
N ILE A 68 7.47 -5.07 0.73
CA ILE A 68 6.16 -5.24 1.34
C ILE A 68 6.37 -5.79 2.75
N LEU A 69 6.14 -4.94 3.75
CA LEU A 69 6.27 -5.26 5.17
C LEU A 69 5.06 -6.04 5.69
N GLU A 70 3.88 -5.71 5.20
CA GLU A 70 2.62 -6.34 5.58
C GLU A 70 1.71 -6.39 4.37
N GLU A 71 1.02 -7.50 4.18
CA GLU A 71 -0.02 -7.65 3.18
C GLU A 71 -1.22 -8.38 3.79
N GLY A 72 -2.42 -8.04 3.33
CA GLY A 72 -3.63 -8.66 3.82
C GLY A 72 -4.75 -8.54 2.80
N TYR A 73 -5.57 -9.58 2.73
CA TYR A 73 -6.74 -9.61 1.87
C TYR A 73 -7.95 -10.07 2.67
N VAL A 74 -8.99 -9.26 2.62
CA VAL A 74 -10.28 -9.57 3.22
C VAL A 74 -11.25 -9.80 2.07
N PRO A 75 -11.47 -11.06 1.65
CA PRO A 75 -12.57 -11.38 0.76
C PRO A 75 -13.88 -11.22 1.55
N TRP A 76 -14.89 -10.61 0.92
CA TRP A 76 -16.23 -10.54 1.47
C TRP A 76 -17.14 -11.59 0.84
#